data_AF-A0A960YCZ0-F1
#
_entry.id   AF-A0A960YCZ0-F1
#
_cell.length_a   1.000
_cell.length_b   1.000
_cell.length_c   1.000
_cell.angle_alpha   90.00
_cell.angle_beta   90.00
_cell.angle_gamma   90.00
#
_symmetry.space_group_name_H-M   'P 1'
#
loop_
_entity.id
_entity.type
_entity.pdbx_description
1 polymer ?
#
loop_
_entity_poly.entity_id
_entity_poly.type
_entity_poly.pdbx_seq_one_letter_code
_entity_poly.pdbx_strand_id
1 'polypeptide(L)'
;MIIRLIPIFLLLFFVSCIQNLSKCPSDVLSLKSECETDVKKKDQDKLLLILGALSATPATGTGTGTTTGTGTGSTSTGEYTEVSGIVSSHNTYRASEGVSLPDVSWDSTVATYAKSKVEYLANQNNCTMSHTAGPSNPGYGENLYWRSAAGAKADDVVKAWYSEKQYYTYSSNTCQSGQVCGHYTQVVWKTSVKIGCYAAKCPSGAEIWGCNYSPPGNYVGQKPY
;
A
#
# COMPACT_ATOMS: atom_id res chain seq x y z
N MET A 1 17.90 8.07 51.25
CA MET A 1 18.21 6.76 50.65
C MET A 1 18.36 6.99 49.14
N ILE A 2 19.43 6.46 48.57
CA ILE A 2 20.11 6.95 47.36
C ILE A 2 19.34 6.61 46.07
N ILE A 3 18.96 7.62 45.30
CA ILE A 3 18.50 7.48 43.90
C ILE A 3 19.77 7.25 43.06
N ARG A 4 20.02 6.00 42.64
CA ARG A 4 21.14 5.68 41.76
C ARG A 4 20.78 6.07 40.33
N LEU A 5 21.45 7.11 39.84
CA LEU A 5 21.61 7.44 38.43
C LEU A 5 22.15 6.22 37.68
N ILE A 6 21.33 5.61 36.82
CA ILE A 6 21.81 4.66 35.82
C ILE A 6 22.42 5.51 34.69
N PRO A 7 23.70 5.32 34.34
CA PRO A 7 24.37 6.15 33.34
C PRO A 7 23.76 5.91 31.96
N ILE A 8 23.46 7.01 31.26
CA ILE A 8 22.87 7.08 29.91
C ILE A 8 23.60 6.21 28.86
N PHE A 9 24.85 5.81 29.13
CA PHE A 9 25.60 4.87 28.30
C PHE A 9 25.02 3.44 28.26
N LEU A 10 24.25 2.99 29.25
CA LEU A 10 23.59 1.67 29.19
C LEU A 10 22.35 1.65 28.28
N LEU A 11 21.72 2.79 28.02
CA LEU A 11 20.52 2.86 27.17
C LEU A 11 20.85 2.68 25.68
N LEU A 12 22.07 3.05 25.26
CA LEU A 12 22.52 2.93 23.87
C LEU A 12 22.93 1.49 23.49
N PHE A 13 23.24 0.64 24.47
CA PHE A 13 23.52 -0.79 24.22
C PHE A 13 22.23 -1.61 24.03
N PHE A 14 21.14 -1.24 24.72
CA PHE A 14 19.86 -1.95 24.60
C PHE A 14 19.19 -1.77 23.23
N VAL A 15 19.33 -0.60 22.60
CA VAL A 15 18.72 -0.34 21.28
C VAL A 15 19.44 -1.12 20.16
N SER A 16 20.70 -1.52 20.36
CA SER A 16 21.47 -2.26 19.35
C SER A 16 21.23 -3.79 19.38
N CYS A 17 20.88 -4.41 20.52
CA CYS A 17 20.59 -5.86 20.58
C CYS A 17 19.23 -6.22 19.95
N ILE A 18 18.26 -5.29 19.87
CA ILE A 18 16.92 -5.58 19.32
C ILE A 18 16.94 -5.76 17.79
N GLN A 19 17.91 -5.17 17.09
CA GLN A 19 17.96 -5.22 15.63
C GLN A 19 18.85 -6.33 15.03
N ASN A 20 19.63 -7.07 15.85
CA ASN A 20 20.51 -8.11 15.31
C ASN A 20 20.81 -9.24 16.32
N LEU A 21 20.04 -10.34 16.21
CA LEU A 21 20.04 -11.48 17.13
C LEU A 21 21.35 -12.30 17.19
N SER A 22 22.33 -12.03 16.33
CA SER A 22 23.58 -12.81 16.24
C SER A 22 24.72 -12.32 17.15
N LYS A 23 24.53 -11.20 17.87
CA LYS A 23 25.59 -10.57 18.68
C LYS A 23 25.28 -10.45 20.19
N CYS A 24 24.16 -10.98 20.67
CA CYS A 24 23.86 -10.90 22.10
C CYS A 24 24.68 -11.98 22.86
N PRO A 25 25.45 -11.62 23.92
CA PRO A 25 26.17 -12.57 24.78
C PRO A 25 25.21 -13.54 25.48
N SER A 26 25.65 -14.77 25.74
CA SER A 26 24.86 -15.88 26.30
C SER A 26 24.17 -15.56 27.64
N ASP A 27 24.65 -14.54 28.35
CA ASP A 27 24.15 -14.15 29.68
C ASP A 27 22.84 -13.32 29.63
N VAL A 28 22.41 -12.88 28.43
CA VAL A 28 21.19 -12.06 28.22
C VAL A 28 19.98 -12.91 27.81
N LEU A 29 20.05 -14.24 27.93
CA LEU A 29 18.90 -15.13 27.69
C LEU A 29 17.96 -15.27 28.89
N SER A 30 18.39 -14.82 30.08
CA SER A 30 17.61 -14.89 31.33
C SER A 30 16.48 -13.86 31.42
N LEU A 31 16.55 -12.75 30.66
CA LEU A 31 15.57 -11.65 30.72
C LEU A 31 14.42 -11.79 29.71
N LYS A 32 14.35 -12.91 28.99
CA LYS A 32 13.36 -13.13 27.92
C LYS A 32 11.93 -13.25 28.46
N SER A 33 11.74 -13.71 29.71
CA SER A 33 10.42 -13.88 30.31
C SER A 33 9.77 -12.55 30.75
N GLU A 34 10.56 -11.52 31.03
CA GLU A 34 10.07 -10.23 31.52
C GLU A 34 9.60 -9.31 30.39
N CYS A 35 10.20 -9.38 29.19
CA CYS A 35 9.78 -8.57 28.05
C CYS A 35 8.52 -9.13 27.34
N GLU A 36 8.34 -10.46 27.33
CA GLU A 36 7.16 -11.11 26.74
C GLU A 36 5.88 -10.90 27.59
N THR A 37 6.02 -10.64 28.89
CA THR A 37 4.87 -10.38 29.79
C THR A 37 4.35 -8.94 29.67
N ASP A 38 5.22 -7.96 29.41
CA ASP A 38 4.81 -6.55 29.22
C ASP A 38 4.07 -6.31 27.89
N VAL A 39 4.42 -7.03 26.82
CA VAL A 39 3.68 -6.98 25.54
C VAL A 39 2.27 -7.57 25.70
N LYS A 40 2.10 -8.65 26.47
CA LYS A 40 0.78 -9.25 26.74
C LYS A 40 -0.07 -8.40 27.68
N LYS A 41 0.54 -7.67 28.63
CA LYS A 41 -0.18 -6.79 29.56
C LYS A 41 -0.73 -5.54 28.87
N LYS A 42 0.02 -4.97 27.92
CA LYS A 42 -0.42 -3.80 27.14
C LYS A 42 -1.62 -4.06 26.22
N ASP A 43 -1.88 -5.34 25.91
CA ASP A 43 -2.97 -5.79 25.03
C ASP A 43 -4.20 -6.35 25.78
N GLN A 44 -4.19 -6.35 27.13
CA GLN A 44 -5.33 -6.77 27.95
C GLN A 44 -5.98 -5.63 28.77
N ASP A 45 -5.34 -4.46 28.87
CA ASP A 45 -5.87 -3.29 29.61
C ASP A 45 -6.83 -2.39 28.79
N LYS A 46 -7.54 -2.94 27.80
CA LYS A 46 -8.61 -2.23 27.06
C LYS A 46 -10.01 -2.82 27.22
N LEU A 47 -10.22 -3.79 28.12
CA LEU A 47 -11.50 -4.48 28.24
C LEU A 47 -11.94 -4.75 29.69
N LEU A 48 -12.12 -3.72 30.53
CA LEU A 48 -13.02 -3.84 31.70
C LEU A 48 -13.39 -2.49 32.35
N LEU A 49 -14.36 -1.79 31.79
CA LEU A 49 -15.21 -0.83 32.52
C LEU A 49 -16.58 -0.91 31.83
N ILE A 50 -17.55 -1.69 32.32
CA ILE A 50 -18.58 -1.24 33.28
C ILE A 50 -19.45 -2.47 33.60
N LEU A 51 -19.76 -2.70 34.89
CA LEU A 51 -20.91 -3.39 35.50
C LEU A 51 -20.52 -3.58 36.99
N GLY A 52 -21.18 -3.12 38.04
CA GLY A 52 -22.52 -2.61 38.30
C GLY A 52 -22.95 -3.13 39.69
N ALA A 53 -23.68 -2.33 40.49
CA ALA A 53 -24.57 -2.69 41.64
C ALA A 53 -24.47 -1.65 42.78
N LEU A 54 -25.51 -1.21 43.51
CA LEU A 54 -26.98 -1.33 43.42
C LEU A 54 -27.55 -0.44 44.55
N SER A 55 -28.61 0.33 44.30
CA SER A 55 -29.69 0.54 45.28
C SER A 55 -30.94 1.11 44.58
N ALA A 56 -32.09 0.56 44.94
CA ALA A 56 -33.36 0.63 44.23
C ALA A 56 -34.34 1.66 44.81
N THR A 57 -35.27 2.17 43.99
CA THR A 57 -36.76 2.09 44.11
C THR A 57 -37.47 3.07 43.14
N PRO A 58 -38.78 2.88 42.82
CA PRO A 58 -39.33 3.15 41.50
C PRO A 58 -40.15 4.43 41.39
N ALA A 59 -40.24 5.00 40.18
CA ALA A 59 -41.35 5.86 39.80
C ALA A 59 -41.67 5.76 38.30
N THR A 60 -42.95 5.56 38.05
CA THR A 60 -43.70 5.41 36.80
C THR A 60 -43.65 6.68 35.93
N GLY A 61 -43.61 6.54 34.60
CA GLY A 61 -43.76 7.70 33.70
C GLY A 61 -43.59 7.37 32.22
N THR A 62 -44.73 7.19 31.54
CA THR A 62 -44.93 7.04 30.09
C THR A 62 -44.38 8.22 29.30
N GLY A 63 -43.69 7.99 28.17
CA GLY A 63 -43.30 9.06 27.25
C GLY A 63 -42.48 8.60 26.03
N THR A 64 -43.16 8.43 24.90
CA THR A 64 -42.63 8.20 23.55
C THR A 64 -41.66 9.30 23.12
N GLY A 65 -40.50 8.93 22.56
CA GLY A 65 -39.55 9.89 21.97
C GLY A 65 -38.35 9.21 21.31
N THR A 66 -38.45 9.02 19.99
CA THR A 66 -37.37 8.55 19.10
C THR A 66 -36.22 9.54 19.02
N THR A 67 -35.01 9.16 19.42
CA THR A 67 -33.75 9.79 19.00
C THR A 67 -32.63 8.75 18.94
N THR A 68 -32.33 8.29 17.73
CA THR A 68 -31.17 7.44 17.41
C THR A 68 -29.91 8.29 17.45
N GLY A 69 -29.17 8.24 18.56
CA GLY A 69 -27.81 8.75 18.65
C GLY A 69 -26.81 7.66 18.29
N THR A 70 -26.42 7.59 17.01
CA THR A 70 -25.27 6.78 16.58
C THR A 70 -24.11 7.71 16.33
N GLY A 71 -23.08 7.63 17.18
CA GLY A 71 -21.77 8.22 16.93
C GLY A 71 -21.14 7.53 15.73
N THR A 72 -21.23 8.18 14.56
CA THR A 72 -20.50 7.77 13.36
C THR A 72 -19.09 8.36 13.44
N GLY A 73 -18.13 7.50 13.76
CA GLY A 73 -16.72 7.76 13.48
C GLY A 73 -16.55 8.05 12.00
N SER A 74 -16.07 9.26 11.73
CA SER A 74 -15.75 9.81 10.41
C SER A 74 -14.85 8.85 9.62
N THR A 75 -15.43 8.14 8.65
CA THR A 75 -14.66 7.49 7.58
C THR A 75 -14.40 8.56 6.52
N SER A 76 -13.15 8.97 6.37
CA SER A 76 -12.73 10.01 5.42
C SER A 76 -12.95 9.53 3.97
N THR A 77 -13.85 10.19 3.26
CA THR A 77 -14.15 10.05 1.83
C THR A 77 -13.05 10.64 0.92
N GLY A 78 -11.77 10.45 1.25
CA GLY A 78 -10.64 11.12 0.58
C GLY A 78 -9.56 10.20 0.00
N GLU A 79 -9.76 8.88 -0.02
CA GLU A 79 -8.60 7.96 -0.17
C GLU A 79 -8.30 7.46 -1.60
N TYR A 80 -9.15 7.71 -2.61
CA TYR A 80 -8.93 7.19 -3.98
C TYR A 80 -9.47 8.05 -5.14
N THR A 81 -9.75 9.34 -4.94
CA THR A 81 -10.39 10.14 -6.00
C THR A 81 -9.54 10.29 -7.25
N GLU A 82 -8.22 10.33 -7.08
CA GLU A 82 -7.23 10.52 -8.13
C GLU A 82 -7.21 9.30 -9.05
N VAL A 83 -7.12 8.09 -8.47
CA VAL A 83 -7.07 6.83 -9.25
C VAL A 83 -8.44 6.36 -9.76
N SER A 84 -9.48 7.15 -9.54
CA SER A 84 -10.81 6.89 -10.09
C SER A 84 -10.75 6.76 -11.61
N GLY A 85 -11.27 5.65 -12.13
CA GLY A 85 -11.26 5.35 -13.56
C GLY A 85 -10.04 4.57 -14.06
N ILE A 86 -9.10 4.16 -13.19
CA ILE A 86 -7.96 3.32 -13.60
C ILE A 86 -8.43 2.00 -14.24
N VAL A 87 -9.38 1.32 -13.61
CA VAL A 87 -9.88 0.02 -14.09
C VAL A 87 -10.56 0.18 -15.45
N SER A 88 -11.46 1.16 -15.58
CA SER A 88 -12.16 1.43 -16.83
C SER A 88 -11.21 1.82 -17.95
N SER A 89 -10.19 2.63 -17.66
CA SER A 89 -9.18 3.03 -18.66
C SER A 89 -8.37 1.83 -19.12
N HIS A 90 -7.91 0.97 -18.20
CA HIS A 90 -7.22 -0.28 -18.56
C HIS A 90 -8.08 -1.18 -19.43
N ASN A 91 -9.33 -1.44 -19.05
CA ASN A 91 -10.21 -2.34 -19.80
C ASN A 91 -10.56 -1.76 -21.18
N THR A 92 -10.68 -0.44 -21.31
CA THR A 92 -10.84 0.23 -22.62
C THR A 92 -9.65 -0.03 -23.53
N TYR A 93 -8.43 0.15 -23.03
CA TYR A 93 -7.22 -0.09 -23.82
C TYR A 93 -7.00 -1.57 -24.14
N ARG A 94 -7.28 -2.48 -23.20
CA ARG A 94 -7.23 -3.93 -23.43
C ARG A 94 -8.22 -4.37 -24.51
N ALA A 95 -9.44 -3.84 -24.48
CA ALA A 95 -10.45 -4.12 -25.51
C ALA A 95 -10.06 -3.60 -26.90
N SER A 96 -9.23 -2.56 -26.97
CA SER A 96 -8.77 -1.96 -28.24
C SER A 96 -7.67 -2.77 -28.96
N GLU A 97 -7.15 -3.86 -28.35
CA GLU A 97 -6.11 -4.71 -28.95
C GLU A 97 -6.62 -5.53 -30.15
N GLY A 98 -7.93 -5.63 -30.36
CA GLY A 98 -8.51 -6.48 -31.41
C GLY A 98 -8.41 -7.97 -31.10
N VAL A 99 -8.05 -8.33 -29.86
CA VAL A 99 -8.05 -9.69 -29.32
C VAL A 99 -8.82 -9.72 -27.99
N SER A 100 -9.36 -10.88 -27.62
CA SER A 100 -10.10 -11.04 -26.36
C SER A 100 -9.13 -11.14 -25.18
N LEU A 101 -8.94 -10.03 -24.47
CA LEU A 101 -8.21 -9.99 -23.20
C LEU A 101 -9.18 -9.99 -22.01
N PRO A 102 -8.89 -10.72 -20.92
CA PRO A 102 -9.67 -10.62 -19.69
C PRO A 102 -9.61 -9.20 -19.13
N ASP A 103 -10.71 -8.71 -18.58
CA ASP A 103 -10.72 -7.43 -17.86
C ASP A 103 -9.89 -7.50 -16.57
N VAL A 104 -9.25 -6.39 -16.22
CA VAL A 104 -8.73 -6.20 -14.86
C VAL A 104 -9.87 -5.80 -13.93
N SER A 105 -9.75 -6.17 -12.67
CA SER A 105 -10.64 -5.76 -11.59
C SER A 105 -9.83 -5.18 -10.44
N TRP A 106 -10.40 -4.21 -9.73
CA TRP A 106 -9.75 -3.62 -8.56
C TRP A 106 -9.53 -4.65 -7.47
N ASP A 107 -8.38 -4.60 -6.82
CA ASP A 107 -8.04 -5.40 -5.66
C ASP A 107 -7.49 -4.51 -4.55
N SER A 108 -8.16 -4.49 -3.39
CA SER A 108 -7.80 -3.65 -2.26
C SER A 108 -6.46 -4.04 -1.62
N THR A 109 -6.07 -5.31 -1.69
CA THR A 109 -4.78 -5.79 -1.17
C THR A 109 -3.65 -5.27 -2.04
N VAL A 110 -3.81 -5.39 -3.37
CA VAL A 110 -2.85 -4.84 -4.34
C VAL A 110 -2.77 -3.32 -4.22
N ALA A 111 -3.91 -2.64 -4.01
CA ALA A 111 -3.96 -1.19 -3.87
C ALA A 111 -3.28 -0.69 -2.58
N THR A 112 -3.43 -1.43 -1.48
CA THR A 112 -2.73 -1.13 -0.22
C THR A 112 -1.22 -1.17 -0.41
N TYR A 113 -0.71 -2.16 -1.15
CA TYR A 113 0.71 -2.22 -1.50
C TYR A 113 1.14 -1.06 -2.39
N ALA A 114 0.37 -0.75 -3.44
CA ALA A 114 0.64 0.38 -4.33
C ALA A 114 0.70 1.70 -3.55
N LYS A 115 -0.20 1.90 -2.58
CA LYS A 115 -0.18 3.05 -1.68
C LYS A 115 1.14 3.15 -0.92
N SER A 116 1.54 2.09 -0.22
CA SER A 116 2.81 2.09 0.54
C SER A 116 4.01 2.40 -0.34
N LYS A 117 4.05 1.84 -1.56
CA LYS A 117 5.13 2.10 -2.53
C LYS A 117 5.14 3.57 -2.98
N VAL A 118 4.01 4.08 -3.42
CA VAL A 118 3.90 5.45 -3.96
C VAL A 118 4.15 6.49 -2.88
N GLU A 119 3.68 6.27 -1.65
CA GLU A 119 3.97 7.13 -0.50
C GLU A 119 5.45 7.13 -0.14
N TYR A 120 6.12 5.97 -0.19
CA TYR A 120 7.58 5.90 -0.05
C TYR A 120 8.27 6.72 -1.15
N LEU A 121 7.87 6.57 -2.41
CA LEU A 121 8.50 7.30 -3.51
C LEU A 121 8.33 8.82 -3.34
N ALA A 122 7.13 9.27 -3.01
CA ALA A 122 6.80 10.69 -2.86
C ALA A 122 7.53 11.34 -1.68
N ASN A 123 7.60 10.66 -0.54
CA ASN A 123 8.06 11.27 0.72
C ASN A 123 9.52 10.95 1.08
N GLN A 124 10.05 9.84 0.58
CA GLN A 124 11.37 9.32 1.01
C GLN A 124 12.35 9.11 -0.15
N ASN A 125 11.86 9.04 -1.40
CA ASN A 125 12.71 8.84 -2.58
C ASN A 125 12.74 10.06 -3.51
N ASN A 126 12.53 11.27 -2.98
CA ASN A 126 12.51 12.52 -3.75
C ASN A 126 11.61 12.47 -4.99
N CYS A 127 10.49 11.74 -4.93
CA CYS A 127 9.56 11.57 -6.06
C CYS A 127 10.21 10.94 -7.31
N THR A 128 11.33 10.24 -7.17
CA THR A 128 12.01 9.60 -8.31
C THR A 128 11.38 8.24 -8.57
N MET A 129 11.02 7.95 -9.84
CA MET A 129 10.50 6.64 -10.23
C MET A 129 11.57 5.57 -10.00
N SER A 130 11.26 4.60 -9.15
CA SER A 130 12.14 3.47 -8.85
C SER A 130 11.31 2.24 -8.60
N HIS A 131 11.47 1.24 -9.46
CA HIS A 131 10.69 0.01 -9.39
C HIS A 131 11.01 -0.83 -8.16
N THR A 132 10.03 -1.58 -7.66
CA THR A 132 10.32 -2.60 -6.64
C THR A 132 10.98 -3.82 -7.29
N ALA A 133 12.22 -4.11 -6.88
CA ALA A 133 13.02 -5.21 -7.41
C ALA A 133 13.46 -6.19 -6.31
N GLY A 134 13.85 -7.39 -6.73
CA GLY A 134 14.46 -8.39 -5.87
C GLY A 134 13.53 -8.94 -4.78
N PRO A 135 14.08 -9.40 -3.64
CA PRO A 135 13.31 -10.04 -2.57
C PRO A 135 12.22 -9.18 -1.93
N SER A 136 12.25 -7.87 -2.15
CA SER A 136 11.25 -6.92 -1.63
C SER A 136 10.00 -6.82 -2.50
N ASN A 137 9.99 -7.41 -3.71
CA ASN A 137 8.78 -7.48 -4.53
C ASN A 137 7.94 -8.69 -4.07
N PRO A 138 6.69 -8.49 -3.59
CA PRO A 138 5.81 -9.56 -3.13
C PRO A 138 5.21 -10.41 -4.27
N GLY A 139 5.69 -10.26 -5.51
CA GLY A 139 5.20 -10.97 -6.68
C GLY A 139 4.17 -10.16 -7.48
N TYR A 140 4.23 -8.84 -7.46
CA TYR A 140 3.38 -7.97 -8.29
C TYR A 140 4.15 -7.41 -9.49
N GLY A 141 3.43 -7.25 -10.60
CA GLY A 141 3.85 -6.36 -11.68
C GLY A 141 3.74 -4.91 -11.22
N GLU A 142 4.40 -3.99 -11.91
CA GLU A 142 4.41 -2.58 -11.50
C GLU A 142 4.59 -1.65 -12.70
N ASN A 143 3.71 -0.65 -12.82
CA ASN A 143 3.91 0.51 -13.66
C ASN A 143 3.99 1.76 -12.79
N LEU A 144 4.93 2.65 -13.10
CA LEU A 144 5.07 3.95 -12.45
C LEU A 144 4.83 5.05 -13.47
N TYR A 145 4.29 6.18 -13.02
CA TYR A 145 4.13 7.38 -13.84
C TYR A 145 4.48 8.60 -13.01
N TRP A 146 5.14 9.57 -13.63
CA TRP A 146 5.53 10.81 -13.00
C TRP A 146 5.25 11.98 -13.93
N ARG A 147 4.82 13.10 -13.36
CA ARG A 147 4.72 14.38 -14.07
C ARG A 147 5.06 15.55 -13.15
N SER A 148 5.53 16.64 -13.75
CA SER A 148 5.98 17.84 -13.04
C SER A 148 4.85 18.68 -12.40
N ALA A 149 3.60 18.44 -12.77
CA ALA A 149 2.44 19.16 -12.25
C ALA A 149 1.35 18.18 -11.84
N ALA A 150 0.66 18.41 -10.73
CA ALA A 150 -0.41 17.54 -10.28
C ALA A 150 -1.69 17.62 -11.12
N GLY A 151 -2.60 16.66 -10.90
CA GLY A 151 -3.92 16.62 -11.50
C GLY A 151 -3.98 15.81 -12.79
N ALA A 152 -3.17 14.75 -12.93
CA ALA A 152 -3.44 13.76 -13.98
C ALA A 152 -4.77 13.06 -13.69
N LYS A 153 -5.48 12.69 -14.74
CA LYS A 153 -6.60 11.76 -14.65
C LYS A 153 -6.09 10.35 -14.88
N ALA A 154 -6.81 9.36 -14.38
CA ALA A 154 -6.48 7.95 -14.61
C ALA A 154 -6.26 7.63 -16.11
N ASP A 155 -7.11 8.16 -16.99
CA ASP A 155 -6.96 7.95 -18.45
C ASP A 155 -5.64 8.53 -18.99
N ASP A 156 -5.22 9.72 -18.54
CA ASP A 156 -3.95 10.33 -18.97
C ASP A 156 -2.75 9.41 -18.64
N VAL A 157 -2.79 8.78 -17.46
CA VAL A 157 -1.74 7.88 -16.96
C VAL A 157 -1.72 6.57 -17.74
N VAL A 158 -2.89 5.92 -17.89
CA VAL A 158 -2.97 4.64 -18.62
C VAL A 158 -2.65 4.84 -20.10
N LYS A 159 -3.10 5.95 -20.69
CA LYS A 159 -2.76 6.34 -22.06
C LYS A 159 -1.26 6.52 -22.24
N ALA A 160 -0.56 7.15 -21.28
CA ALA A 160 0.88 7.32 -21.34
C ALA A 160 1.59 5.95 -21.39
N TRP A 161 1.24 5.02 -20.50
CA TRP A 161 1.76 3.65 -20.51
C TRP A 161 1.41 2.90 -21.79
N TYR A 162 0.16 2.99 -22.22
CA TYR A 162 -0.33 2.30 -23.41
C TYR A 162 0.32 2.84 -24.70
N SER A 163 0.64 4.13 -24.76
CA SER A 163 1.23 4.77 -25.94
C SER A 163 2.57 4.18 -26.35
N GLU A 164 3.25 3.47 -25.45
CA GLU A 164 4.47 2.72 -25.79
C GLU A 164 4.22 1.58 -26.78
N LYS A 165 2.96 1.21 -27.05
CA LYS A 165 2.56 0.28 -28.12
C LYS A 165 3.25 0.60 -29.44
N GLN A 166 3.42 1.89 -29.75
CA GLN A 166 4.07 2.34 -30.98
C GLN A 166 5.52 1.85 -31.14
N TYR A 167 6.18 1.50 -30.03
CA TYR A 167 7.56 1.00 -30.00
C TYR A 167 7.64 -0.52 -29.86
N TYR A 168 6.53 -1.22 -29.70
CA TYR A 168 6.50 -2.66 -29.49
C TYR A 168 6.11 -3.41 -30.77
N THR A 169 6.92 -4.40 -31.15
CA THR A 169 6.62 -5.30 -32.26
C THR A 169 6.19 -6.67 -31.74
N TYR A 170 4.90 -6.99 -31.89
CA TYR A 170 4.31 -8.22 -31.33
C TYR A 170 4.84 -9.51 -32.00
N SER A 171 5.13 -9.50 -33.31
CA SER A 171 5.60 -10.69 -34.02
C SER A 171 6.93 -11.21 -33.46
N SER A 172 7.89 -10.30 -33.25
CA SER A 172 9.22 -10.57 -32.71
C SER A 172 9.31 -10.52 -31.18
N ASN A 173 8.27 -10.03 -30.49
CA ASN A 173 8.29 -9.76 -29.05
C ASN A 173 9.44 -8.81 -28.65
N THR A 174 9.64 -7.75 -29.41
CA THR A 174 10.76 -6.82 -29.20
C THR A 174 10.30 -5.38 -29.01
N CYS A 175 11.01 -4.67 -28.13
CA CYS A 175 10.99 -3.22 -28.05
C CYS A 175 11.92 -2.60 -29.09
N GLN A 176 11.53 -1.48 -29.68
CA GLN A 176 12.43 -0.67 -30.48
C GLN A 176 13.67 -0.28 -29.66
N SER A 177 14.86 -0.31 -30.28
CA SER A 177 16.12 0.06 -29.63
C SER A 177 16.06 1.48 -29.05
N GLY A 178 16.48 1.63 -27.79
CA GLY A 178 16.46 2.89 -27.06
C GLY A 178 15.09 3.36 -26.58
N GLN A 179 14.03 2.56 -26.79
CA GLN A 179 12.67 2.87 -26.33
C GLN A 179 12.24 1.96 -25.18
N VAL A 180 11.15 2.34 -24.53
CA VAL A 180 10.49 1.56 -23.46
C VAL A 180 9.12 1.11 -23.97
N CYS A 181 8.76 -0.13 -23.65
CA CYS A 181 7.46 -0.73 -23.95
C CYS A 181 6.94 -1.64 -22.81
N GLY A 182 7.68 -1.70 -21.70
CA GLY A 182 7.32 -2.53 -20.55
C GLY A 182 6.02 -2.08 -19.90
N HIS A 183 5.70 -0.79 -19.94
CA HIS A 183 4.45 -0.30 -19.38
C HIS A 183 3.27 -0.72 -20.25
N TYR A 184 3.40 -0.59 -21.58
CA TYR A 184 2.40 -1.09 -22.52
C TYR A 184 2.16 -2.59 -22.33
N THR A 185 3.22 -3.42 -22.35
CA THR A 185 3.06 -4.87 -22.23
C THR A 185 2.43 -5.27 -20.91
N GLN A 186 2.68 -4.55 -19.82
CA GLN A 186 2.01 -4.78 -18.55
C GLN A 186 0.52 -4.40 -18.56
N VAL A 187 0.14 -3.27 -19.18
CA VAL A 187 -1.27 -2.85 -19.32
C VAL A 187 -2.11 -3.93 -20.03
N VAL A 188 -1.55 -4.52 -21.09
CA VAL A 188 -2.22 -5.54 -21.91
C VAL A 188 -1.84 -6.97 -21.52
N TRP A 189 -1.16 -7.19 -20.39
CA TRP A 189 -0.75 -8.53 -19.97
C TRP A 189 -1.95 -9.40 -19.65
N LYS A 190 -2.12 -10.50 -20.38
CA LYS A 190 -3.34 -11.32 -20.40
C LYS A 190 -3.69 -11.90 -19.03
N THR A 191 -2.69 -12.35 -18.28
CA THR A 191 -2.90 -13.02 -17.00
C THR A 191 -3.03 -12.06 -15.83
N SER A 192 -2.61 -10.80 -15.95
CA SER A 192 -2.80 -9.79 -14.93
C SER A 192 -4.27 -9.37 -14.90
N VAL A 193 -5.05 -9.85 -13.93
CA VAL A 193 -6.50 -9.65 -13.83
C VAL A 193 -6.92 -8.89 -12.57
N LYS A 194 -5.99 -8.66 -11.65
CA LYS A 194 -6.15 -7.83 -10.47
C LYS A 194 -5.21 -6.63 -10.56
N ILE A 195 -5.73 -5.46 -10.26
CA ILE A 195 -4.98 -4.20 -10.26
C ILE A 195 -5.28 -3.40 -8.99
N GLY A 196 -4.26 -2.74 -8.46
CA GLY A 196 -4.41 -1.77 -7.40
C GLY A 196 -3.43 -0.64 -7.60
N CYS A 197 -3.87 0.60 -7.41
CA CYS A 197 -3.08 1.78 -7.73
C CYS A 197 -3.17 2.85 -6.64
N TYR A 198 -2.20 3.75 -6.65
CA TYR A 198 -2.21 4.94 -5.83
C TYR A 198 -1.54 6.10 -6.56
N ALA A 199 -1.90 7.32 -6.18
CA ALA A 199 -1.30 8.55 -6.66
C ALA A 199 -0.93 9.43 -5.47
N ALA A 200 0.20 10.11 -5.53
CA ALA A 200 0.63 11.05 -4.49
C ALA A 200 1.22 12.31 -5.11
N LYS A 201 0.95 13.44 -4.45
CA LYS A 201 1.65 14.69 -4.73
C LYS A 201 2.98 14.70 -4.01
N CYS A 202 4.00 15.15 -4.71
CA CYS A 202 5.34 15.29 -4.17
C CYS A 202 5.53 16.69 -3.59
N PRO A 203 6.47 16.89 -2.64
CA PRO A 203 6.70 18.20 -2.03
C PRO A 203 7.01 19.32 -3.03
N SER A 204 7.56 18.98 -4.20
CA SER A 204 7.84 19.89 -5.31
C SER A 204 6.60 20.36 -6.09
N GLY A 205 5.41 19.81 -5.83
CA GLY A 205 4.20 20.00 -6.63
C GLY A 205 4.08 19.05 -7.83
N ALA A 206 5.09 18.21 -8.06
CA ALA A 206 5.02 17.08 -8.97
C ALA A 206 4.03 16.02 -8.48
N GLU A 207 3.71 15.06 -9.33
CA GLU A 207 2.79 13.97 -9.02
C GLU A 207 3.38 12.65 -9.50
N ILE A 208 3.24 11.63 -8.67
CA ILE A 208 3.69 10.27 -8.96
C ILE A 208 2.57 9.27 -8.73
N TRP A 209 2.47 8.30 -9.63
CA TRP A 209 1.49 7.24 -9.64
C TRP A 209 2.17 5.89 -9.68
N GLY A 210 1.55 4.90 -9.06
CA GLY A 210 1.97 3.52 -9.12
C GLY A 210 0.76 2.60 -9.22
N CYS A 211 0.83 1.66 -10.16
CA CYS A 211 -0.13 0.58 -10.31
C CYS A 211 0.58 -0.76 -10.20
N ASN A 212 0.07 -1.62 -9.33
CA ASN A 212 0.53 -2.99 -9.20
C ASN A 212 -0.47 -3.97 -9.80
N TYR A 213 0.07 -5.07 -10.35
CA TYR A 213 -0.68 -6.06 -11.13
C TYR A 213 -0.49 -7.46 -10.56
N SER A 214 -1.58 -8.22 -10.46
CA SER A 214 -1.54 -9.60 -9.98
C SER A 214 -2.37 -10.53 -10.87
N PRO A 215 -1.82 -11.69 -11.27
CA PRO A 215 -0.39 -12.06 -11.32
C PRO A 215 0.50 -11.02 -12.04
N PRO A 216 1.83 -11.04 -11.81
CA PRO A 216 2.75 -10.11 -12.45
C PRO A 216 2.87 -10.42 -13.96
N GLY A 217 3.15 -9.38 -14.75
CA GLY A 217 3.42 -9.52 -16.18
C GLY A 217 4.90 -9.42 -16.53
N ASN A 218 5.17 -9.16 -17.81
CA ASN A 218 6.51 -8.87 -18.35
C ASN A 218 7.55 -9.95 -18.10
N TYR A 219 7.14 -11.22 -18.14
CA TYR A 219 8.09 -12.33 -18.10
C TYR A 219 8.98 -12.34 -19.33
N VAL A 220 10.29 -12.40 -19.11
CA VAL A 220 11.30 -12.42 -20.19
C VAL A 220 10.99 -13.56 -21.16
N GLY A 221 10.94 -13.22 -22.45
CA GLY A 221 10.67 -14.17 -23.53
C GLY A 221 9.19 -14.49 -23.77
N GLN A 222 8.27 -14.02 -22.93
CA GLN A 222 6.82 -14.23 -23.11
C GLN A 222 6.17 -13.01 -23.78
N LYS A 223 5.16 -13.26 -24.60
CA LYS A 223 4.31 -12.22 -25.19
C LYS A 223 3.21 -11.81 -24.21
N PRO A 224 2.69 -10.58 -24.30
CA PRO A 224 1.67 -10.12 -23.37
C PRO A 224 0.32 -10.83 -23.52
N TYR A 225 0.01 -11.38 -24.70
CA TYR A 225 -1.23 -12.13 -24.95
C TYR A 225 -1.09 -13.12 -26.11
#